data_AF-A0ABD1RG89-F1
#
_entry.id   AF-A0ABD1RG89-F1
#
_cell.length_a   1.000
_cell.length_b   1.000
_cell.length_c   1.000
_cell.angle_alpha   90.00
_cell.angle_beta   90.00
_cell.angle_gamma   90.00
#
_symmetry.space_group_name_H-M   'P 1'
#
loop_
_entity.id
_entity.type
_entity.pdbx_description
1 polymer ?
#
loop_
_entity_poly.entity_id
_entity_poly.type
_entity_poly.pdbx_seq_one_letter_code
_entity_poly.pdbx_strand_id
1 'polypeptide(L)'
;MAQSKGFDDESGPSTLPFEGGEEMDEDEDEPPPRPSSQRPSSSTSGFTEDQFNLLNGRIDSLTTSIVGLHNTAEDLHRTMGTLQHSVDGMTSLLHALHVRLDTVLHPHPPPEA
;
A
#
# COMPACT_ATOMS: atom_id res chain seq x y z
N MET A 1 -30.63 -16.80 -17.86
CA MET A 1 -29.96 -17.90 -18.59
C MET A 1 -28.53 -17.92 -18.06
N ALA A 2 -28.26 -18.78 -17.08
CA ALA A 2 -27.63 -20.10 -17.25
C ALA A 2 -26.10 -19.95 -17.41
N GLN A 3 -25.20 -20.54 -16.62
CA GLN A 3 -25.26 -21.61 -15.64
C GLN A 3 -24.02 -21.50 -14.73
N SER A 4 -24.22 -21.62 -13.42
CA SER A 4 -23.21 -22.00 -12.44
C SER A 4 -22.85 -23.46 -12.66
N LYS A 5 -21.61 -23.75 -13.09
CA LYS A 5 -21.12 -25.12 -13.23
C LYS A 5 -20.52 -25.55 -11.90
N GLY A 6 -21.30 -26.35 -11.17
CA GLY A 6 -20.89 -27.01 -9.95
C GLY A 6 -19.71 -27.94 -10.20
N PHE A 7 -18.85 -28.03 -9.19
CA PHE A 7 -17.95 -29.16 -9.03
C PHE A 7 -18.54 -29.98 -7.90
N ASP A 8 -19.04 -31.16 -8.27
CA ASP A 8 -19.73 -32.08 -7.37
C ASP A 8 -18.76 -32.64 -6.33
N ASP A 9 -19.13 -32.46 -5.06
CA ASP A 9 -18.78 -33.32 -3.93
C ASP A 9 -19.39 -34.70 -4.18
N GLU A 10 -18.55 -35.73 -4.36
CA GLU A 10 -18.78 -37.14 -3.98
C GLU A 10 -17.92 -38.06 -4.85
N SER A 11 -16.75 -38.43 -4.34
CA SER A 11 -16.17 -39.73 -4.64
C SER A 11 -15.35 -40.16 -3.43
N GLY A 12 -16.07 -40.71 -2.45
CA GLY A 12 -15.49 -41.53 -1.40
C GLY A 12 -14.79 -42.77 -1.97
N PRO A 13 -14.01 -43.48 -1.14
CA PRO A 13 -13.21 -44.60 -1.59
C PRO A 13 -14.11 -45.77 -2.01
N SER A 14 -13.93 -46.23 -3.26
CA SER A 14 -14.46 -47.53 -3.72
C SER A 14 -13.98 -48.64 -2.78
N THR A 15 -14.89 -49.11 -1.93
CA THR A 15 -14.72 -50.32 -1.14
C THR A 15 -15.16 -51.49 -2.00
N LEU A 16 -14.20 -52.28 -2.47
CA LEU A 16 -14.45 -53.56 -3.13
C LEU A 16 -14.69 -54.64 -2.06
N PRO A 17 -15.72 -55.50 -2.18
CA PRO A 17 -15.85 -56.68 -1.36
C PRO A 17 -15.14 -57.84 -2.07
N PHE A 18 -14.17 -58.47 -1.42
CA PHE A 18 -13.74 -59.82 -1.78
C PHE A 18 -13.71 -60.69 -0.53
N GLU A 19 -14.70 -61.58 -0.46
CA GLU A 19 -14.70 -62.80 0.35
C GLU A 19 -13.78 -63.85 -0.28
N GLY A 20 -13.21 -64.70 0.59
CA GLY A 20 -12.41 -65.89 0.25
C GLY A 20 -10.92 -65.61 0.43
N GLY A 21 -10.20 -66.12 1.43
CA GLY A 21 -10.38 -67.37 2.17
C GLY A 21 -9.54 -68.45 1.52
N GLU A 22 -8.24 -68.45 1.76
CA GLU A 22 -7.30 -69.57 1.53
C GLU A 22 -6.07 -69.35 2.41
N GLU A 23 -5.88 -70.27 3.35
CA GLU A 23 -4.73 -70.37 4.26
C GLU A 23 -3.53 -70.89 3.45
N MET A 24 -2.45 -70.11 3.39
CA MET A 24 -1.15 -70.57 2.93
C MET A 24 -0.15 -70.30 4.05
N ASP A 25 0.21 -71.37 4.75
CA ASP A 25 1.37 -71.46 5.63
C ASP A 25 2.63 -71.48 4.76
N GLU A 26 3.29 -70.34 4.58
CA GLU A 26 4.70 -70.29 4.16
C GLU A 26 5.43 -69.20 4.96
N ASP A 27 6.48 -69.62 5.64
CA ASP A 27 7.42 -68.78 6.39
C ASP A 27 8.00 -67.67 5.50
N GLU A 28 7.50 -66.44 5.61
CA GLU A 28 8.13 -65.25 5.03
C GLU A 28 8.75 -64.37 6.14
N ASP A 29 10.08 -64.25 6.09
CA ASP A 29 10.86 -63.26 6.83
C ASP A 29 10.23 -61.87 6.68
N GLU A 30 9.69 -61.33 7.78
CA GLU A 30 9.12 -59.98 7.83
C GLU A 30 10.20 -58.96 7.42
N PRO A 31 10.05 -58.23 6.29
CA PRO A 31 11.00 -57.18 5.96
C PRO A 31 10.91 -56.09 7.05
N PRO A 32 12.06 -55.53 7.49
CA PRO A 32 12.06 -54.55 8.56
C PRO A 32 11.12 -53.39 8.22
N PRO A 33 10.44 -52.81 9.23
CA PRO A 33 9.50 -51.72 9.00
C PRO A 33 10.21 -50.63 8.20
N ARG A 34 9.71 -50.35 6.99
CA ARG A 34 10.21 -49.23 6.20
C ARG A 34 10.16 -48.01 7.09
N PRO A 35 11.26 -47.24 7.24
CA PRO A 35 11.24 -46.03 8.03
C PRO A 35 10.09 -45.20 7.47
N SER A 36 9.13 -44.89 8.33
CA SER A 36 8.02 -44.00 8.02
C SER A 36 8.59 -42.85 7.25
N SER A 37 8.37 -42.85 5.93
CA SER A 37 8.65 -41.69 5.12
C SER A 37 7.65 -40.67 5.64
N GLN A 38 8.08 -39.91 6.65
CA GLN A 38 7.51 -38.64 7.02
C GLN A 38 7.50 -37.88 5.71
N ARG A 39 6.37 -37.99 5.02
CA ARG A 39 5.98 -37.05 3.99
C ARG A 39 6.25 -35.70 4.64
N PRO A 40 7.24 -34.92 4.17
CA PRO A 40 7.50 -33.64 4.77
C PRO A 40 6.17 -32.93 4.70
N SER A 41 5.60 -32.67 5.88
CA SER A 41 4.39 -31.90 6.04
C SER A 41 4.58 -30.73 5.10
N SER A 42 3.66 -30.60 4.14
CA SER A 42 3.66 -29.49 3.22
C SER A 42 3.48 -28.26 4.10
N SER A 43 4.59 -27.72 4.60
CA SER A 43 4.64 -26.43 5.23
C SER A 43 4.24 -25.53 4.09
N THR A 44 2.95 -25.23 4.02
CA THR A 44 2.45 -24.11 3.27
C THR A 44 3.27 -22.96 3.82
N SER A 45 4.32 -22.59 3.10
CA SER A 45 5.16 -21.43 3.35
C SER A 45 4.33 -20.19 3.03
N GLY A 46 3.16 -20.11 3.66
CA GLY A 46 2.35 -18.92 3.78
C GLY A 46 3.07 -18.01 4.77
N PHE A 47 2.95 -16.72 4.51
CA PHE A 47 3.43 -15.63 5.35
C PHE A 47 3.31 -15.99 6.84
N THR A 48 4.42 -15.97 7.56
CA THR A 48 4.38 -16.16 9.02
C THR A 48 3.75 -14.94 9.67
N GLU A 49 3.10 -15.13 10.82
CA GLU A 49 2.51 -14.04 11.61
C GLU A 49 3.54 -12.92 11.89
N ASP A 50 4.81 -13.28 12.10
CA ASP A 50 5.91 -12.33 12.26
C ASP A 50 6.16 -11.46 11.03
N GLN A 51 6.05 -12.04 9.83
CA GLN A 51 6.18 -11.29 8.58
C GLN A 51 5.01 -10.31 8.41
N PHE A 52 3.80 -10.71 8.83
CA PHE A 52 2.63 -9.85 8.80
C PHE A 52 2.77 -8.67 9.78
N ASN A 53 3.20 -8.94 11.01
CA ASN A 53 3.45 -7.91 12.02
C ASN A 53 4.55 -6.92 11.60
N LEU A 54 5.63 -7.43 10.99
CA LEU A 54 6.68 -6.58 10.43
C LEU A 54 6.15 -5.69 9.30
N LEU A 55 5.32 -6.24 8.40
CA LEU A 55 4.72 -5.48 7.32
C LEU A 55 3.81 -4.38 7.86
N ASN A 56 2.95 -4.69 8.82
CA ASN A 56 2.09 -3.69 9.47
C ASN A 56 2.90 -2.59 10.14
N GLY A 57 3.94 -2.93 10.90
CA GLY A 57 4.81 -1.92 11.51
C GLY A 57 5.49 -1.01 10.48
N ARG A 58 5.85 -1.54 9.30
CA ARG A 58 6.38 -0.73 8.20
C ARG A 58 5.30 0.17 7.58
N ILE A 59 4.08 -0.33 7.43
CA ILE A 59 2.94 0.46 6.93
C ILE A 59 2.62 1.61 7.91
N ASP A 60 2.61 1.35 9.21
CA ASP A 60 2.34 2.37 10.23
C ASP A 60 3.43 3.46 10.24
N SER A 61 4.70 3.04 10.13
CA SER A 61 5.84 3.95 10.03
C SER A 61 5.76 4.82 8.76
N LEU A 62 5.45 4.22 7.62
CA LEU A 62 5.24 4.96 6.37
C LEU A 62 4.05 5.91 6.46
N THR A 63 2.95 5.48 7.06
CA THR A 63 1.76 6.31 7.27
C THR A 63 2.09 7.53 8.12
N THR A 64 2.81 7.33 9.23
CA THR A 64 3.28 8.41 10.10
C THR A 64 4.19 9.37 9.34
N SER A 65 5.10 8.85 8.53
CA SER A 65 6.00 9.67 7.70
C SER A 65 5.23 10.50 6.67
N ILE A 66 4.23 9.92 6.00
CA ILE A 66 3.37 10.62 5.04
C ILE A 66 2.59 11.75 5.72
N VAL A 67 2.01 11.50 6.90
CA VAL A 67 1.31 12.55 7.67
C VAL A 67 2.28 13.67 8.05
N GLY A 68 3.50 13.33 8.49
CA GLY A 68 4.54 14.32 8.79
C GLY A 68 4.89 15.18 7.56
N LEU A 69 5.13 14.54 6.41
CA LEU A 69 5.42 15.24 5.15
C LEU A 69 4.26 16.14 4.72
N HIS A 70 3.01 15.66 4.84
CA HIS A 70 1.83 16.45 4.52
C HIS A 70 1.77 17.74 5.36
N ASN A 71 1.98 17.64 6.67
CA ASN A 71 1.99 18.80 7.56
C ASN A 71 3.10 19.79 7.19
N THR A 72 4.30 19.31 6.87
CA THR A 72 5.39 20.19 6.42
C THR A 72 5.07 20.89 5.09
N ALA A 73 4.37 20.22 4.18
CA ALA A 73 3.94 20.79 2.91
C ALA A 73 2.87 21.87 3.12
N GLU A 74 1.92 21.66 4.02
CA GLU A 74 0.94 22.69 4.38
C GLU A 74 1.60 23.94 4.98
N ASP A 75 2.55 23.76 5.89
CA ASP A 75 3.25 24.87 6.53
C ASP A 75 4.06 25.68 5.52
N LEU A 76 4.76 25.00 4.60
CA LEU A 76 5.44 25.61 3.47
C LEU A 76 4.45 26.40 2.58
N HIS A 77 3.28 25.83 2.31
CA HIS A 77 2.26 26.50 1.51
C HIS A 77 1.75 27.78 2.19
N ARG A 78 1.52 27.75 3.51
CA ARG A 78 1.14 28.94 4.29
C ARG A 78 2.24 30.02 4.28
N THR A 79 3.50 29.61 4.44
CA THR A 79 4.63 30.55 4.40
C THR A 79 4.76 31.20 3.02
N MET A 80 4.61 30.41 1.95
CA MET A 80 4.61 30.94 0.58
C MET A 80 3.48 31.95 0.36
N GLY A 81 2.27 31.67 0.83
CA GLY A 81 1.15 32.62 0.75
C GLY A 81 1.42 33.94 1.47
N THR A 82 2.04 33.87 2.66
CA THR A 82 2.44 35.06 3.43
C THR A 82 3.51 35.88 2.69
N LEU A 83 4.50 35.19 2.13
CA LEU A 83 5.56 35.82 1.35
C LEU A 83 5.01 36.50 0.10
N GLN A 84 4.09 35.84 -0.61
CA GLN A 84 3.45 36.40 -1.80
C GLN A 84 2.68 37.69 -1.47
N HIS A 85 1.90 37.68 -0.38
CA HIS A 85 1.20 38.89 0.07
C HIS A 85 2.15 40.05 0.41
N SER A 86 3.30 39.74 1.03
CA SER A 86 4.35 40.73 1.29
C SER A 86 4.92 41.32 0.00
N VAL A 87 5.20 40.48 -1.00
CA VAL A 87 5.70 40.92 -2.33
C VAL A 87 4.67 41.80 -3.05
N ASP A 88 3.39 41.44 -2.99
CA ASP A 88 2.31 42.24 -3.59
C ASP A 88 2.20 43.63 -2.91
N GLY A 89 2.34 43.67 -1.58
CA GLY A 89 2.39 44.91 -0.81
C GLY A 89 3.57 45.79 -1.21
N MET A 90 4.77 45.22 -1.31
CA MET A 90 5.96 45.95 -1.76
C MET A 90 5.82 46.47 -3.19
N THR A 91 5.27 45.65 -4.10
CA THR A 91 5.00 46.04 -5.49
C THR A 91 4.05 47.23 -5.56
N SER A 92 2.99 47.20 -4.74
CA SER A 92 2.01 48.30 -4.65
C SER A 92 2.64 49.60 -4.14
N LEU A 93 3.50 49.51 -3.13
CA LEU A 93 4.23 50.66 -2.61
C LEU A 93 5.20 51.23 -3.65
N LEU A 94 5.94 50.38 -4.35
CA LEU A 94 6.83 50.81 -5.44
C LEU A 94 6.06 51.51 -6.55
N HIS A 95 4.90 50.98 -6.94
CA HIS A 95 4.05 51.62 -7.94
C HIS A 95 3.56 53.00 -7.47
N ALA A 96 3.09 53.12 -6.23
CA ALA A 96 2.66 54.40 -5.67
C ALA A 96 3.79 55.43 -5.61
N LEU A 97 5.00 55.01 -5.24
CA LEU A 97 6.19 55.87 -5.24
C LEU A 97 6.57 56.29 -6.66
N HIS A 98 6.50 55.38 -7.63
CA HIS A 98 6.78 55.68 -9.02
C HIS A 98 5.82 56.74 -9.59
N VAL A 99 4.51 56.57 -9.36
CA VAL A 99 3.49 57.55 -9.77
C VAL A 99 3.75 58.91 -9.12
N ARG A 100 4.06 58.94 -7.82
CA ARG A 100 4.38 60.20 -7.13
C ARG A 100 5.61 60.88 -7.72
N LEU A 101 6.67 60.12 -7.99
CA LEU A 101 7.88 60.65 -8.58
C LEU A 101 7.62 61.20 -9.99
N ASP A 102 6.82 60.50 -10.80
CA ASP A 102 6.42 60.96 -12.12
C ASP A 102 5.63 62.28 -12.05
N THR A 103 4.67 62.40 -11.12
CA THR A 103 3.91 63.66 -10.94
C THR A 103 4.79 64.85 -10.52
N VAL A 104 5.91 64.60 -9.83
CA VAL A 104 6.86 65.64 -9.42
C VAL A 104 7.79 66.02 -10.56
N LEU A 105 8.22 65.05 -11.37
CA LEU A 105 9.14 65.29 -12.49
C LEU A 105 8.44 65.81 -13.76
N HIS A 106 7.19 65.43 -13.98
CA HIS A 106 6.37 65.83 -15.12
C HIS A 106 5.06 66.48 -14.65
N PRO A 107 5.13 67.64 -13.98
CA PRO A 107 3.94 68.34 -13.54
C PRO A 107 3.09 68.75 -14.76
N HIS A 108 1.83 68.31 -14.80
CA HIS A 108 0.90 68.70 -15.85
C HIS A 108 0.75 70.23 -15.83
N PRO A 109 0.94 70.94 -16.96
CA PRO A 109 0.73 72.38 -17.01
C PRO A 109 -0.73 72.71 -16.69
N PRO A 110 -1.02 73.83 -15.99
CA PRO A 110 -2.40 74.20 -15.71
C PRO A 110 -3.18 74.32 -17.04
N PRO A 111 -4.46 73.92 -17.09
CA PRO A 111 -5.27 74.09 -18.29
C PRO A 111 -5.33 75.58 -18.63
N GLU A 112 -4.92 75.95 -19.84
CA GLU A 112 -5.02 77.33 -20.34
C GLU A 112 -6.49 77.76 -20.31
N ALA A 113 -6.76 78.85 -19.60
CA ALA A 113 -8.08 79.46 -19.43
C ALA A 113 -8.34 80.53 -20.50
#